data_AF-A0A1E5IIM7-F1
#
_entry.id   AF-A0A1E5IIM7-F1
#
_cell.length_a   1.000
_cell.length_b   1.000
_cell.length_c   1.000
_cell.angle_alpha   90.00
_cell.angle_beta   90.00
_cell.angle_gamma   90.00
#
_symmetry.space_group_name_H-M   'P 1'
#
loop_
_entity.id
_entity.type
_entity.pdbx_description
1 polymer ?
#
loop_
_entity_poly.entity_id
_entity_poly.type
_entity_poly.pdbx_seq_one_letter_code
_entity_poly.pdbx_strand_id
1 'polypeptide(L)'
;MNEIFGEENFVSEIIWQKKTGASDAKAIAAVTEYIIVFCKNKEKGLMSFSKNIFSYDLERYKYKDEHILTRGVYYIDNLDRGGLQYSEVPEFCNRVS
;
A
#
# COMPACT_ATOMS: atom_id res chain seq x y z
N MET A 1 -23.17 -10.33 11.22
CA MET A 1 -22.82 -9.56 9.99
C MET A 1 -22.85 -10.45 8.76
N ASN A 2 -22.18 -11.60 8.78
CA ASN A 2 -22.22 -12.56 7.66
C ASN A 2 -23.64 -13.03 7.31
N GLU A 3 -24.53 -13.19 8.29
CA GLU A 3 -25.95 -13.54 8.03
C GLU A 3 -26.73 -12.46 7.26
N ILE A 4 -26.33 -11.19 7.40
CA ILE A 4 -27.02 -10.05 6.77
C ILE A 4 -26.40 -9.71 5.42
N PHE A 5 -25.07 -9.76 5.34
CA PHE A 5 -24.32 -9.32 4.16
C PHE A 5 -23.81 -10.47 3.29
N GLY A 6 -23.86 -11.72 3.74
CA GLY A 6 -23.18 -12.83 3.09
C GLY A 6 -21.68 -12.84 3.42
N GLU A 7 -21.10 -14.02 3.66
CA GLU A 7 -19.67 -14.18 3.90
C GLU A 7 -18.85 -13.84 2.64
N GLU A 8 -19.42 -14.09 1.46
CA GLU A 8 -18.84 -13.77 0.16
C GLU A 8 -18.54 -12.27 -0.02
N ASN A 9 -19.31 -11.41 0.67
CA ASN A 9 -19.19 -9.97 0.61
C ASN A 9 -18.20 -9.39 1.63
N PHE A 10 -17.56 -10.24 2.43
CA PHE A 10 -16.47 -9.82 3.30
C PHE A 10 -15.26 -9.40 2.47
N VAL A 11 -14.69 -8.23 2.80
CA VAL A 11 -13.52 -7.65 2.12
C VAL A 11 -12.27 -7.81 2.97
N SER A 12 -12.30 -7.25 4.18
CA SER A 12 -11.17 -7.27 5.11
C SER A 12 -11.59 -6.91 6.52
N GLU A 13 -10.72 -7.23 7.46
CA GLU A 13 -10.74 -6.70 8.82
C GLU A 13 -9.51 -5.82 9.03
N ILE A 14 -9.73 -4.60 9.51
CA ILE A 14 -8.66 -3.65 9.83
C ILE A 14 -8.52 -3.61 11.35
N ILE A 15 -7.31 -3.92 11.82
CA ILE A 15 -6.95 -3.78 13.23
C ILE A 15 -6.38 -2.37 13.42
N TRP A 16 -7.12 -1.51 14.12
CA TRP A 16 -6.70 -0.15 14.40
C TRP A 16 -6.16 -0.03 15.82
N GLN A 17 -4.87 0.29 15.95
CA GLN A 17 -4.25 0.56 17.24
C GLN A 17 -4.32 2.06 17.59
N LYS A 18 -4.94 2.38 18.73
CA LYS A 18 -4.97 3.72 19.30
C LYS A 18 -3.59 4.09 19.84
N LYS A 19 -3.22 5.37 19.68
CA LYS A 19 -1.92 5.91 20.10
C LYS A 19 -1.78 6.01 21.63
N THR A 20 -2.90 6.03 22.35
CA THR A 20 -3.00 6.20 23.80
C THR A 20 -3.94 5.15 24.39
N GLY A 21 -3.86 4.92 25.71
CA GLY A 21 -4.75 3.98 26.43
C GLY A 21 -4.06 2.81 27.14
N ALA A 22 -2.74 2.68 27.01
CA ALA A 22 -1.96 1.67 27.75
C ALA A 22 -1.38 2.16 29.08
N SER A 23 -1.30 3.48 29.29
CA SER A 23 -0.50 4.07 30.37
C SER A 23 -0.96 3.68 31.78
N ASP A 24 -2.28 3.49 31.99
CA ASP A 24 -2.85 3.21 33.32
C ASP A 24 -3.42 1.79 33.42
N ALA A 25 -3.13 0.92 32.44
CA ALA A 25 -3.66 -0.43 32.44
C ALA A 25 -2.89 -1.30 33.44
N LYS A 26 -3.60 -1.86 34.42
CA LYS A 26 -3.05 -2.83 35.38
C LYS A 26 -2.83 -4.23 34.78
N ALA A 27 -3.34 -4.47 33.57
CA ALA A 27 -3.26 -5.71 32.82
C ALA A 27 -3.12 -5.39 31.31
N ILE A 28 -3.47 -6.32 30.41
CA ILE A 28 -3.42 -6.07 28.96
C ILE A 28 -4.36 -4.91 28.61
N ALA A 29 -3.79 -3.83 28.08
CA ALA A 29 -4.53 -2.66 27.66
C ALA A 29 -5.28 -2.91 26.35
N ALA A 30 -6.59 -2.70 26.34
CA ALA A 30 -7.40 -2.75 25.13
C ALA A 30 -7.22 -1.47 24.29
N VAL A 31 -6.10 -1.41 23.55
CA VAL A 31 -5.77 -0.28 22.67
C VAL A 31 -6.12 -0.53 21.21
N THR A 32 -6.49 -1.76 20.85
CA THR A 32 -6.85 -2.16 19.49
C THR A 32 -8.35 -2.18 19.29
N GLU A 33 -8.80 -1.65 18.16
CA GLU A 33 -10.17 -1.69 17.67
C GLU A 33 -10.22 -2.46 16.35
N TYR A 34 -11.38 -3.03 16.03
CA TYR A 34 -11.59 -3.80 14.81
C TYR A 34 -12.60 -3.07 13.93
N ILE A 35 -12.24 -2.85 12.66
CA ILE A 35 -13.11 -2.29 11.65
C ILE A 35 -13.34 -3.35 10.59
N ILE A 36 -14.57 -3.85 10.50
CA ILE A 36 -14.97 -4.90 9.56
C ILE A 36 -15.54 -4.27 8.29
N VAL A 37 -15.02 -4.65 7.13
CA VAL A 37 -15.41 -4.08 5.84
C VAL A 37 -16.15 -5.11 5.00
N PHE A 38 -17.37 -4.76 4.58
CA PHE A 38 -18.18 -5.52 3.62
C PHE A 38 -18.42 -4.70 2.36
N CYS A 39 -18.53 -5.37 1.22
CA CYS A 39 -18.88 -4.76 -0.05
C CYS A 39 -20.13 -5.39 -0.61
N LYS A 40 -21.14 -4.58 -0.95
CA LYS A 40 -22.40 -5.08 -1.55
C LYS A 40 -22.20 -5.84 -2.86
N ASN A 41 -21.18 -5.49 -3.64
CA ASN A 41 -20.78 -6.21 -4.84
C ASN A 41 -19.26 -6.23 -4.91
N LYS A 42 -18.67 -7.32 -4.40
CA LYS A 42 -17.22 -7.47 -4.27
C LYS A 42 -16.48 -7.38 -5.61
N GLU A 43 -17.04 -7.94 -6.68
CA GLU A 43 -16.43 -7.88 -8.01
C GLU A 43 -16.29 -6.45 -8.53
N LYS A 44 -17.34 -5.64 -8.42
CA LYS A 44 -17.30 -4.23 -8.81
C LYS A 44 -16.43 -3.38 -7.89
N GLY A 45 -16.48 -3.65 -6.58
CA GLY A 45 -15.72 -2.90 -5.57
C GLY A 45 -14.21 -3.09 -5.70
N LEU A 46 -13.74 -4.32 -5.92
CA LEU A 46 -12.32 -4.62 -6.11
C LEU A 46 -11.73 -3.92 -7.34
N MET A 47 -12.52 -3.72 -8.38
CA MET A 47 -12.09 -3.02 -9.59
C MET A 47 -11.74 -1.55 -9.33
N SER A 48 -12.40 -0.91 -8.35
CA SER A 48 -12.10 0.48 -7.94
C SER A 48 -10.77 0.63 -7.19
N PHE A 49 -10.29 -0.44 -6.56
CA PHE A 49 -8.98 -0.47 -5.89
C PHE A 49 -7.86 -1.01 -6.78
N SER A 50 -8.20 -1.41 -8.02
CA SER A 50 -7.17 -1.84 -8.98
C SER A 50 -6.21 -0.70 -9.27
N LYS A 51 -4.92 -1.03 -9.38
CA LYS A 51 -3.91 -0.06 -9.79
C LYS A 51 -4.32 0.49 -11.16
N ASN A 52 -4.48 1.80 -11.25
CA ASN A 52 -4.71 2.44 -12.53
C ASN A 52 -3.47 2.23 -13.40
N ILE A 53 -3.54 1.35 -14.40
CA ILE A 53 -2.40 1.06 -15.28
C ILE A 53 -2.07 2.28 -16.17
N PHE A 54 -2.99 3.22 -16.34
CA PHE A 54 -2.78 4.45 -17.09
C PHE A 54 -2.21 5.59 -16.23
N SER A 55 -2.00 5.40 -14.92
CA SER A 55 -1.36 6.42 -14.08
C SER A 55 0.16 6.43 -14.20
N TYR A 56 0.75 5.46 -14.90
CA TYR A 56 2.17 5.47 -15.19
C TYR A 56 2.47 6.50 -16.27
N ASP A 57 3.07 7.61 -15.85
CA ASP A 57 3.65 8.57 -16.78
C ASP A 57 4.94 7.99 -17.37
N LEU A 58 4.83 7.45 -18.59
CA LEU A 58 5.97 6.91 -19.34
C LEU A 58 7.02 7.99 -19.64
N GLU A 59 6.64 9.27 -19.71
CA GLU A 59 7.58 10.38 -19.93
C GLU A 59 8.53 10.56 -18.75
N ARG A 60 8.19 10.03 -17.57
CA ARG A 60 9.06 10.06 -16.40
C ARG A 60 10.31 9.20 -16.57
N TYR A 61 10.25 8.12 -17.35
CA TYR A 61 11.32 7.13 -17.52
C TYR A 61 12.28 7.51 -18.66
N LYS A 62 13.14 8.49 -18.40
CA LYS A 62 14.00 9.12 -19.41
C LYS A 62 15.37 8.46 -19.60
N TYR A 63 15.87 7.72 -18.60
CA TYR A 63 17.24 7.25 -18.58
C TYR A 63 17.37 5.79 -19.02
N LYS A 64 18.50 5.49 -19.67
CA LYS A 64 18.87 4.19 -20.25
C LYS A 64 20.28 3.84 -19.79
N ASP A 65 20.48 2.59 -19.38
CA ASP A 65 21.79 2.04 -19.04
C ASP A 65 22.16 0.89 -20.00
N GLU A 66 23.37 0.35 -19.85
CA GLU A 66 23.88 -0.79 -20.62
C GLU A 66 23.02 -2.05 -20.47
N HIS A 67 22.21 -2.13 -19.41
CA HIS A 67 21.33 -3.26 -19.10
C HIS A 67 19.90 -3.07 -19.61
N ILE A 68 19.65 -2.13 -20.52
CA ILE A 68 18.32 -1.82 -21.05
C ILE A 68 17.55 -3.05 -21.54
N LEU A 69 18.23 -4.01 -22.18
CA LEU A 69 17.61 -5.23 -22.71
C LEU A 69 17.07 -6.17 -21.61
N THR A 70 17.61 -6.08 -20.40
CA THR A 70 17.25 -6.94 -19.26
C THR A 70 16.43 -6.24 -18.19
N ARG A 71 16.62 -4.92 -18.01
CA ARG A 71 16.04 -4.14 -16.90
C ARG A 71 15.13 -3.00 -17.34
N GLY A 72 15.15 -2.64 -18.64
CA GLY A 72 14.35 -1.53 -19.17
C GLY A 72 14.83 -0.13 -18.73
N VAL A 73 14.04 0.87 -19.12
CA VAL A 73 14.25 2.29 -18.82
C VAL A 73 13.99 2.62 -17.34
N TYR A 74 14.63 3.67 -16.83
CA TYR A 74 14.48 4.08 -15.44
C TYR A 74 14.39 5.61 -15.29
N TYR A 75 13.97 6.03 -14.10
CA TYR A 75 14.09 7.42 -13.66
C TYR A 75 14.74 7.49 -12.28
N ILE A 76 15.37 8.63 -12.01
CA ILE A 76 16.03 8.91 -10.74
C ILE A 76 15.06 9.67 -9.84
N ASP A 77 14.95 9.24 -8.60
CA ASP A 77 14.13 9.89 -7.58
C ASP A 77 14.93 10.17 -6.31
N ASN A 78 14.53 11.19 -5.57
CA ASN A 78 15.17 11.55 -4.30
C ASN A 78 14.80 10.52 -3.23
N LEU A 79 15.78 10.12 -2.42
CA LEU A 79 15.61 9.16 -1.33
C LEU A 79 14.70 9.68 -0.19
N ASP A 80 14.43 10.98 -0.13
CA ASP A 80 13.60 11.64 0.90
C ASP A 80 12.10 11.29 0.83
N ARG A 81 11.72 10.26 0.08
CA ARG A 81 10.35 9.75 0.05
C ARG A 81 10.14 8.80 1.22
N GLY A 82 9.36 9.26 2.20
CA GLY A 82 9.06 8.52 3.43
C GLY A 82 8.66 7.07 3.15
N GLY A 83 9.44 6.13 3.72
CA GLY A 83 9.26 4.69 3.56
C GLY A 83 10.52 3.91 3.15
N LEU A 84 11.61 4.59 2.77
CA LEU A 84 12.89 3.95 2.43
C LEU A 84 13.87 3.96 3.61
N GLN A 85 14.67 2.89 3.73
CA GLN A 85 15.77 2.81 4.70
C GLN A 85 16.91 3.74 4.26
N TYR A 86 17.73 4.19 5.22
CA TYR A 86 18.90 4.99 4.93
C TYR A 86 19.85 4.28 3.96
N SER A 87 20.21 4.96 2.87
CA SER A 87 21.26 4.52 1.94
C SER A 87 22.31 5.61 1.80
N GLU A 88 23.57 5.20 1.61
CA GLU A 88 24.71 6.12 1.41
C GLU A 88 24.56 6.95 0.13
N VAL A 89 23.77 6.46 -0.83
CA VAL A 89 23.43 7.18 -2.05
C VAL A 89 22.14 8.01 -1.86
N PRO A 90 22.13 9.31 -2.23
CA PRO A 90 20.98 10.20 -2.04
C PRO A 90 19.84 9.97 -3.06
N GLU A 91 20.05 9.08 -4.03
CA GLU A 91 19.19 8.88 -5.20
C GLU A 91 18.88 7.40 -5.41
N PHE A 92 17.64 7.09 -5.82
CA PHE A 92 17.21 5.73 -6.15
C PHE A 92 16.70 5.61 -7.60
N CYS A 93 17.01 4.48 -8.22
CA CYS A 93 16.64 4.13 -9.60
C CYS A 93 15.32 3.36 -9.60
N ASN A 94 14.23 4.01 -10.05
CA ASN A 94 12.93 3.38 -10.21
C ASN A 94 12.75 2.86 -11.64
N ARG A 95 12.36 1.58 -11.78
CA ARG A 95 12.13 0.93 -13.07
C ARG A 95 10.66 0.54 -13.23
N VAL A 96 10.20 0.51 -14.48
CA VAL A 96 8.90 -0.09 -14.83
C VAL A 96 9.05 -1.60 -14.79
N SER A 97 8.27 -2.27 -13.94
CA SER A 97 8.13 -3.73 -13.87
C SER A 97 6.94 -4.21 -14.69
#